data_AF-A0A2T1CPG8-F1
#
_entry.id   AF-A0A2T1CPG8-F1
#
_cell.length_a   1.000
_cell.length_b   1.000
_cell.length_c   1.000
_cell.angle_alpha   90.00
_cell.angle_beta   90.00
_cell.angle_gamma   90.00
#
_symmetry.space_group_name_H-M   'P 1'
#
loop_
_entity.id
_entity.type
_entity.pdbx_description
1 polymer ?
#
loop_
_entity_poly.entity_id
_entity_poly.type
_entity_poly.pdbx_seq_one_letter_code
_entity_poly.pdbx_strand_id
1 'polypeptide(L)' 'MENNLTIALSLLFWLTPIALTIHLALKKSESNADKKKLGYIYGSLWAIACLGYGWLFIQ' A
#
# COMPACT_ATOMS: atom_id res chain seq x y z
N MET A 1 -5.83 -12.15 -19.64
CA MET A 1 -5.33 -12.41 -18.27
C MET A 1 -4.52 -11.23 -17.71
N GLU A 2 -3.89 -10.41 -18.57
CA GLU A 2 -3.14 -9.20 -18.18
C GLU A 2 -4.00 -8.13 -17.49
N ASN A 3 -5.24 -7.90 -17.95
CA ASN A 3 -6.13 -6.87 -17.38
C ASN A 3 -6.36 -7.02 -15.87
N ASN A 4 -6.54 -8.24 -15.37
CA ASN A 4 -6.85 -8.47 -13.95
C ASN A 4 -5.63 -8.17 -13.06
N LEU A 5 -4.42 -8.46 -13.56
CA LEU A 5 -3.17 -8.15 -12.85
C LEU A 5 -2.94 -6.63 -12.81
N THR A 6 -3.14 -5.95 -13.93
CA THR A 6 -3.06 -4.49 -14.05
C THR A 6 -4.05 -3.80 -13.10
N ILE A 7 -5.30 -4.27 -13.07
CA ILE A 7 -6.33 -3.77 -12.16
C ILE A 7 -5.93 -4.00 -10.70
N ALA A 8 -5.46 -5.20 -10.35
CA ALA A 8 -5.05 -5.52 -8.98
C ALA A 8 -3.87 -4.65 -8.50
N LEU A 9 -2.84 -4.48 -9.33
CA LEU A 9 -1.67 -3.64 -9.00
C LEU A 9 -2.04 -2.16 -8.87
N SER A 10 -2.90 -1.66 -9.77
CA SER A 10 -3.41 -0.29 -9.70
C SER A 10 -4.21 -0.06 -8.42
N LEU A 11 -5.15 -0.97 -8.10
CA LEU A 11 -5.94 -0.88 -6.89
C LEU A 11 -5.07 -0.96 -5.64
N LEU A 12 -4.11 -1.89 -5.57
CA LEU A 12 -3.18 -2.00 -4.44
C LEU A 12 -2.35 -0.73 -4.27
N PHE A 13 -1.83 -0.17 -5.34
CA PHE A 13 -1.03 1.06 -5.30
C PHE A 13 -1.82 2.24 -4.71
N TRP A 14 -3.06 2.44 -5.14
CA TRP A 14 -3.90 3.54 -4.65
C TRP A 14 -4.52 3.27 -3.26
N LEU A 15 -4.92 2.03 -2.96
CA LEU A 15 -5.61 1.69 -1.71
C LEU A 15 -4.66 1.53 -0.52
N THR A 16 -3.41 1.07 -0.72
CA THR A 16 -2.48 0.84 0.40
C THR A 16 -2.24 2.07 1.28
N PRO A 17 -1.97 3.28 0.73
CA PRO A 17 -1.78 4.48 1.57
C PRO A 17 -3.10 4.95 2.22
N ILE A 18 -4.23 4.78 1.54
CA ILE A 18 -5.57 5.10 2.07
C ILE A 18 -5.87 4.19 3.27
N ALA A 19 -5.66 2.89 3.11
CA ALA A 19 -5.85 1.89 4.16
C ALA A 19 -4.93 2.13 5.36
N LEU A 20 -3.66 2.49 5.13
CA LEU A 20 -2.73 2.87 6.20
C LEU A 20 -3.25 4.10 6.97
N THR A 21 -3.70 5.12 6.26
CA THR A 21 -4.21 6.36 6.85
C THR A 21 -5.43 6.09 7.72
N ILE A 22 -6.38 5.29 7.22
CA ILE A 22 -7.57 4.87 7.97
C ILE A 22 -7.19 4.03 9.20
N HIS A 23 -6.26 3.08 9.04
CA HIS A 23 -5.80 2.24 10.16
C HIS A 23 -5.19 3.08 11.27
N LEU A 24 -4.32 4.04 10.91
CA LEU A 24 -3.70 4.97 11.86
C LEU A 24 -4.74 5.91 12.51
N ALA A 25 -5.75 6.36 11.77
CA ALA A 25 -6.82 7.20 12.28
C ALA A 25 -7.71 6.47 13.30
N LEU A 26 -8.03 5.19 13.05
CA LEU A 26 -8.83 4.34 13.94
C LEU A 26 -8.04 3.94 15.20
N LYS A 27 -6.76 3.62 15.05
CA LYS A 27 -5.88 3.20 16.16
C LYS A 27 -5.10 4.36 16.79
N LYS A 28 -5.79 5.47 17.06
CA LYS A 28 -5.16 6.69 17.59
C LYS A 28 -4.44 6.44 18.94
N SER A 29 -4.91 5.49 19.76
CA SER A 29 -4.35 5.18 21.09
C SER A 29 -3.13 4.23 21.09
N GLU A 30 -2.74 3.62 19.96
CA GLU A 30 -1.58 2.73 19.93
C GLU A 30 -0.25 3.48 20.09
N SER A 31 0.75 2.77 20.64
CA SER A 31 2.08 3.31 20.89
C SER A 31 2.75 3.75 19.59
N ASN A 32 3.66 4.72 19.66
CA ASN A 32 4.42 5.17 18.50
C ASN A 32 5.28 4.05 17.87
N ALA A 33 5.66 3.02 18.63
CA ALA A 33 6.40 1.88 18.12
C ALA A 33 5.53 1.02 17.18
N ASP A 34 4.27 0.78 17.54
CA ASP A 34 3.32 0.00 16.75
C ASP A 34 2.93 0.74 15.47
N LYS A 35 2.74 2.06 15.55
CA LYS A 35 2.49 2.93 14.39
C LYS A 35 3.65 2.91 13.40
N LYS A 36 4.91 2.95 13.88
CA LYS A 36 6.10 2.81 13.02
C LYS A 36 6.13 1.44 12.34
N LYS A 37 5.89 0.36 13.10
CA LYS A 37 5.86 -1.01 12.55
C LYS A 37 4.79 -1.16 11.48
N LEU A 38 3.59 -0.64 11.71
CA LEU A 38 2.51 -0.56 10.73
C LEU A 38 2.93 0.22 9.48
N GLY A 39 3.52 1.40 9.65
CA GLY A 39 4.06 2.20 8.55
C GLY A 39 5.08 1.44 7.70
N TYR A 40 5.98 0.66 8.32
CA TYR A 40 6.93 -0.18 7.58
C TYR A 40 6.24 -1.29 6.79
N ILE A 41 5.23 -1.95 7.36
CA ILE A 41 4.50 -3.03 6.68
C ILE A 41 3.75 -2.47 5.46
N TYR A 42 2.93 -1.43 5.67
CA TYR A 42 2.15 -0.81 4.60
C TYR A 42 3.04 -0.12 3.56
N GLY A 43 4.13 0.51 3.99
CA GLY A 43 5.12 1.12 3.10
C GLY A 43 5.82 0.07 2.22
N SER A 44 6.19 -1.08 2.78
CA SER A 44 6.78 -2.19 2.02
C SER A 44 5.77 -2.76 1.01
N LEU A 45 4.51 -2.94 1.42
CA LEU A 45 3.43 -3.40 0.55
C LEU A 45 3.19 -2.43 -0.61
N TRP A 46 3.19 -1.13 -0.30
CA TRP A 46 3.03 -0.07 -1.30
C TRP A 46 4.23 0.01 -2.25
N ALA A 47 5.47 -0.17 -1.76
CA ALA A 47 6.66 -0.17 -2.60
C ALA A 47 6.63 -1.31 -3.64
N ILE A 48 6.22 -2.51 -3.24
CA ILE A 48 6.04 -3.65 -4.16
C ILE A 48 4.96 -3.34 -5.20
N ALA A 49 3.82 -2.79 -4.76
CA ALA A 49 2.75 -2.37 -5.65
C ALA A 49 3.20 -1.25 -6.61
N CYS A 50 4.04 -0.31 -6.15
CA CYS A 50 4.58 0.78 -6.95
C CYS A 50 5.56 0.28 -8.02
N LEU A 51 6.41 -0.70 -7.70
CA LEU A 51 7.31 -1.32 -8.67
C LEU A 51 6.52 -2.09 -9.74
N GLY A 52 5.53 -2.89 -9.32
CA GLY A 52 4.64 -3.59 -10.24
C GLY A 52 3.81 -2.63 -11.09
N TYR A 53 3.27 -1.56 -10.51
CA TYR A 53 2.53 -0.53 -11.23
C TYR A 53 3.42 0.21 -12.23
N GLY A 54 4.61 0.66 -11.82
CA GLY A 54 5.56 1.35 -12.69
C GLY A 54 6.02 0.48 -13.88
N TRP A 55 6.19 -0.83 -13.65
CA TRP A 55 6.52 -1.78 -14.72
C TRP A 55 5.45 -1.84 -15.81
N LEU A 56 4.16 -1.71 -15.45
CA LEU A 56 3.05 -1.72 -16.41
C LEU A 56 3.05 -0.53 -17.38
N PHE A 57 3.68 0.59 -17.04
CA PHE A 57 3.73 1.80 -17.89
C PHE A 57 5.07 1.98 -18.60
N ILE A 58 6.07 1.18 -18.28
CA ILE A 58 7.38 1.16 -18.96
C ILE A 58 7.35 0.21 -20.17
N GLN A 59 6.41 -0.73 -20.19
CA GLN A 59 6.18 -1.65 -21.30
C GLN A 59 5.45 -0.98 -22.46
#